data_AF-A0ABD0LC93-F1
#
_entry.id   AF-A0ABD0LC93-F1
#
_cell.length_a   1.000
_cell.length_b   1.000
_cell.length_c   1.000
_cell.angle_alpha   90.00
_cell.angle_beta   90.00
_cell.angle_gamma   90.00
#
_symmetry.space_group_name_H-M   'P 1'
#
loop_
_entity.id
_entity.type
_entity.pdbx_description
1 polymer ?
#
loop_
_entity_poly.entity_id
_entity_poly.type
_entity_poly.pdbx_seq_one_letter_code
_entity_poly.pdbx_strand_id
1 'polypeptide(L)'
;MVATVPASKGIVWLVCVTSCWAALTVIDMTHEFGDDAVYYPGNPPFNFTVLVKGYQPEGYWLEYNAFATAEHGGTHADAPGHFYRGSWKAHEIPAQNLVGPAVVVDVRKQVASNPNYLMTVEDLLVPYHVLGFGGRVVRLC
;
A
#
# COMPACT_ATOMS: atom_id res chain seq x y z
N MET A 1 -6.46 26.02 13.07
CA MET A 1 -7.17 26.91 14.02
C MET A 1 -6.66 26.60 15.41
N VAL A 2 -5.95 27.53 16.02
CA VAL A 2 -5.40 27.41 17.38
C VAL A 2 -6.50 27.85 18.35
N ALA A 3 -7.00 26.94 19.18
CA ALA A 3 -7.83 27.28 20.33
C ALA A 3 -6.92 27.35 21.55
N THR A 4 -6.68 28.56 22.06
CA THR A 4 -6.04 28.79 23.36
C THR A 4 -7.05 28.53 24.48
N VAL A 5 -6.76 27.58 25.37
CA VAL A 5 -7.50 27.33 26.61
C VAL A 5 -6.82 28.08 27.76
N PRO A 6 -7.56 28.72 28.70
CA PRO A 6 -6.95 29.55 29.74
C PRO A 6 -6.26 28.72 30.84
N ALA A 7 -5.25 29.33 31.45
CA ALA A 7 -4.39 28.74 32.46
C ALA A 7 -5.12 28.47 33.79
N SER A 8 -5.34 27.20 34.11
CA SER A 8 -5.47 26.73 35.49
C SER A 8 -4.40 25.67 35.74
N LYS A 9 -3.65 25.86 36.83
CA LYS A 9 -2.53 25.02 37.27
C LYS A 9 -2.94 23.54 37.35
N GLY A 10 -2.66 22.79 36.30
CA GLY A 10 -2.80 21.34 36.24
C GLY A 10 -1.67 20.83 35.37
N ILE A 11 -0.86 19.93 35.92
CA ILE A 11 0.15 19.19 35.16
C ILE A 11 -0.61 18.47 34.04
N VAL A 12 -0.47 18.96 32.81
CA VAL A 12 -0.90 18.22 31.62
C VAL A 12 0.13 17.11 31.47
N TRP A 13 -0.23 15.91 31.91
CA TRP A 13 0.44 14.71 31.43
C TRP A 13 0.14 14.65 29.93
N LEU A 14 1.03 15.20 29.12
CA LEU A 14 1.18 14.74 27.76
C LEU A 14 1.71 13.31 27.92
N VAL A 15 0.80 12.35 28.08
CA VAL A 15 1.12 10.96 27.83
C VAL A 15 1.43 10.94 26.34
N CYS A 16 2.68 11.20 26.01
CA CYS A 16 3.26 10.73 24.77
C CYS A 16 3.09 9.22 24.90
N VAL A 17 2.00 8.70 24.33
CA VAL A 17 1.89 7.30 24.02
C VAL A 17 2.99 7.11 23.00
N THR A 18 4.21 6.89 23.48
CA THR A 18 5.26 6.25 22.72
C THR A 18 4.74 4.84 22.50
N SER A 19 3.75 4.70 21.62
CA SER A 19 3.28 3.44 21.12
C SER A 19 4.53 2.75 20.63
N CYS A 20 4.88 1.66 21.29
CA CYS A 20 6.11 0.94 21.09
C CYS A 20 6.15 0.41 19.65
N TRP A 21 6.61 1.23 18.70
CA TRP A 21 6.81 0.83 17.31
C TRP A 21 7.81 -0.32 17.20
N ALA A 22 8.62 -0.54 18.26
CA ALA A 22 9.60 -1.62 18.35
C ALA A 22 8.99 -3.04 18.33
N ALA A 23 7.66 -3.21 18.43
CA ALA A 23 7.00 -4.51 18.41
C ALA A 23 6.23 -4.82 17.11
N LEU A 24 6.36 -3.98 16.07
CA LEU A 24 5.65 -4.16 14.79
C LEU A 24 6.59 -4.71 13.72
N THR A 25 6.21 -5.86 13.15
CA THR A 25 6.84 -6.35 11.93
C THR A 25 6.12 -5.74 10.73
N VAL A 26 6.87 -4.96 9.95
CA VAL A 26 6.43 -4.47 8.64
C VAL A 26 6.79 -5.52 7.61
N ILE A 27 5.81 -5.92 6.79
CA ILE A 27 6.02 -6.83 5.66
C ILE A 27 5.72 -6.06 4.38
N ASP A 28 6.70 -6.03 3.49
CA ASP A 28 6.53 -5.52 2.13
C ASP A 28 5.70 -6.51 1.31
N MET A 29 4.65 -6.00 0.66
CA MET A 29 3.76 -6.78 -0.22
C MET A 29 3.77 -6.24 -1.66
N THR A 30 4.83 -5.52 -2.01
CA THR A 30 5.06 -5.02 -3.37
C THR A 30 5.99 -5.95 -4.14
N HIS A 31 5.77 -6.01 -5.45
CA HIS A 31 6.79 -6.52 -6.37
C HIS A 31 7.65 -5.36 -6.85
N GLU A 32 8.90 -5.65 -7.23
CA GLU A 32 9.74 -4.68 -7.93
C GLU A 32 9.00 -4.15 -9.18
N PHE A 33 9.05 -2.84 -9.39
CA PHE A 33 8.35 -2.19 -10.48
C PHE A 33 9.34 -1.81 -11.58
N GLY A 34 9.14 -2.39 -12.77
CA GLY A 34 10.08 -2.25 -13.88
C GLY A 34 9.55 -2.90 -15.16
N ASP A 35 10.48 -3.22 -16.07
CA ASP A 35 10.18 -3.81 -17.38
C ASP A 35 9.47 -5.18 -17.26
N ASP A 36 9.73 -5.92 -16.18
CA ASP A 36 9.13 -7.23 -15.90
C ASP A 36 7.79 -7.13 -15.14
N ALA A 37 7.30 -5.91 -14.86
CA ALA A 37 6.00 -5.74 -14.22
C ALA A 37 4.88 -6.32 -15.11
N VAL A 38 3.94 -7.02 -14.50
CA VAL A 38 2.82 -7.63 -15.21
C VAL A 38 1.76 -6.58 -15.51
N TYR A 39 1.29 -6.55 -16.76
CA TYR A 39 0.22 -5.68 -17.23
C TYR A 39 -0.90 -6.49 -17.89
N TYR A 40 -2.11 -5.94 -17.91
CA TYR A 40 -3.19 -6.51 -18.71
C TYR A 40 -2.84 -6.51 -20.21
N PRO A 41 -3.18 -7.58 -20.97
CA PRO A 41 -2.89 -7.63 -22.40
C PRO A 41 -3.42 -6.43 -23.18
N GLY A 42 -2.54 -5.73 -23.90
CA GLY A 42 -2.86 -4.54 -24.70
C GLY A 42 -2.59 -3.20 -24.00
N ASN A 43 -2.30 -3.19 -22.69
CA ASN A 43 -1.85 -1.99 -22.01
C ASN A 43 -0.41 -1.62 -22.45
N PRO A 44 -0.07 -0.32 -22.47
CA PRO A 44 1.32 0.11 -22.65
C PRO A 44 2.22 -0.51 -21.56
N PRO A 45 3.42 -0.99 -21.92
CA PRO A 45 4.37 -1.51 -20.94
C PRO A 45 4.94 -0.36 -20.09
N PHE A 46 5.70 -0.73 -19.06
CA PHE A 46 6.58 0.21 -18.38
C PHE A 46 7.56 0.84 -19.37
N ASN A 47 7.72 2.16 -19.33
CA ASN A 47 8.71 2.87 -20.10
C ASN A 47 9.56 3.71 -19.16
N PHE A 48 10.86 3.45 -19.14
CA PHE A 48 11.82 4.13 -18.28
C PHE A 48 12.89 4.82 -19.10
N THR A 49 13.13 6.10 -18.78
CA THR A 49 14.17 6.91 -19.42
C THR A 49 15.09 7.46 -18.36
N VAL A 50 16.36 7.08 -18.43
CA VAL A 50 17.42 7.71 -17.61
C VAL A 50 17.66 9.12 -18.13
N LEU A 51 17.49 10.12 -17.27
CA LEU A 51 17.69 11.52 -17.64
C LEU A 51 19.03 12.04 -17.16
N VAL A 52 19.39 11.74 -15.92
CA VAL A 52 20.73 11.99 -15.37
C VAL A 52 21.14 10.83 -14.49
N LYS A 53 22.39 10.38 -14.61
CA LYS A 53 23.01 9.42 -13.69
C LYS A 53 24.51 9.65 -13.63
N GLY A 54 24.96 10.38 -12.61
CA GLY A 54 26.38 10.66 -12.43
C GLY A 54 26.70 11.83 -11.51
N TYR A 55 27.99 12.00 -11.22
CA TYR A 55 28.52 13.16 -10.51
C TYR A 55 28.38 14.43 -11.34
N GLN A 56 27.86 15.49 -10.71
CA GLN A 56 27.74 16.82 -11.28
C GLN A 56 29.01 17.65 -11.05
N PRO A 57 29.25 18.72 -11.84
CA PRO A 57 30.42 19.58 -11.68
C PRO A 57 30.58 20.17 -10.28
N GLU A 58 29.49 20.36 -9.56
CA GLU A 58 29.49 20.88 -8.19
C GLU A 58 29.82 19.81 -7.13
N GLY A 59 30.10 18.57 -7.55
CA GLY A 59 30.65 17.50 -6.71
C GLY A 59 29.63 16.56 -6.07
N TYR A 60 28.35 16.67 -6.38
CA TYR A 60 27.30 15.77 -5.86
C TYR A 60 26.87 14.72 -6.90
N TRP A 61 26.42 13.54 -6.44
CA TRP A 61 25.80 12.52 -7.30
C TRP A 61 24.36 12.91 -7.59
N LEU A 62 23.97 12.89 -8.87
CA LEU A 62 22.59 13.09 -9.30
C LEU A 62 22.13 11.88 -10.09
N GLU A 63 21.03 11.28 -9.66
CA GLU A 63 20.31 10.25 -10.39
C GLU A 63 18.83 10.60 -10.44
N TYR A 64 18.32 10.80 -11.64
CA TYR A 64 16.95 11.22 -11.89
C TYR A 64 16.50 10.65 -13.24
N ASN A 65 15.30 10.09 -13.25
CA ASN A 65 14.74 9.35 -14.37
C ASN A 65 13.30 9.80 -14.61
N ALA A 66 12.82 9.65 -15.84
CA ALA A 66 11.40 9.72 -16.16
C ALA A 66 10.86 8.32 -16.39
N PHE A 67 9.58 8.13 -16.08
CA PHE A 67 8.88 6.91 -16.45
C PHE A 67 7.45 7.21 -16.90
N ALA A 68 6.90 6.31 -17.69
CA ALA A 68 5.49 6.26 -18.07
C ALA A 68 4.96 4.84 -17.88
N THR A 69 3.73 4.70 -17.40
CA THR A 69 3.11 3.40 -17.15
C THR A 69 1.58 3.52 -17.18
N ALA A 70 0.91 2.39 -17.43
CA ALA A 70 -0.52 2.27 -17.22
C ALA A 70 -0.85 2.18 -15.72
N GLU A 71 -2.02 2.70 -15.29
CA GLU A 71 -2.45 2.70 -13.88
C GLU A 71 -2.53 1.29 -13.27
N HIS A 72 -2.83 0.27 -14.10
CA HIS A 72 -3.02 -1.13 -13.71
C HIS A 72 -1.81 -1.99 -14.07
N GLY A 73 -0.64 -1.61 -13.54
CA GLY A 73 0.64 -2.30 -13.74
C GLY A 73 1.25 -2.76 -12.42
N GLY A 74 1.75 -4.00 -12.37
CA GLY A 74 2.39 -4.55 -11.17
C GLY A 74 1.46 -4.53 -9.94
N THR A 75 2.03 -4.34 -8.75
CA THR A 75 1.25 -4.12 -7.51
C THR A 75 0.62 -2.73 -7.56
N HIS A 76 -0.71 -2.64 -7.64
CA HIS A 76 -1.45 -1.39 -7.78
C HIS A 76 -2.74 -1.39 -6.92
N ALA A 77 -3.46 -0.26 -6.94
CA ALA A 77 -4.73 -0.08 -6.25
C ALA A 77 -5.81 0.44 -7.21
N ASP A 78 -6.96 -0.22 -7.23
CA ASP A 78 -8.10 0.19 -8.05
C ASP A 78 -9.02 1.12 -7.27
N ALA A 79 -9.25 2.31 -7.81
CA ALA A 79 -10.25 3.23 -7.28
C ALA A 79 -11.67 2.81 -7.74
N PRO A 80 -12.74 3.10 -6.97
CA PRO A 80 -14.12 2.76 -7.37
C PRO A 80 -14.52 3.28 -8.76
N GLY A 81 -13.98 4.44 -9.15
CA GLY A 81 -14.17 5.02 -10.48
C GLY A 81 -13.67 4.16 -11.65
N HIS A 82 -12.88 3.10 -11.40
CA HIS A 82 -12.42 2.16 -12.42
C HIS A 82 -13.59 1.44 -13.11
N PHE A 83 -14.65 1.11 -12.36
CA PHE A 83 -15.84 0.44 -12.91
C PHE A 83 -17.15 1.19 -12.66
N TYR A 84 -17.20 2.14 -11.73
CA TYR A 84 -18.44 2.83 -11.38
C TYR A 84 -18.36 4.34 -11.61
N ARG A 85 -19.09 4.80 -12.64
CA ARG A 85 -19.07 6.18 -13.11
C ARG A 85 -19.50 7.16 -12.01
N GLY A 86 -18.73 8.25 -11.86
CA GLY A 86 -19.03 9.31 -10.90
C GLY A 86 -18.61 9.00 -9.46
N SER A 87 -17.86 7.92 -9.25
CA SER A 87 -17.26 7.59 -7.96
C SER A 87 -15.83 8.06 -7.84
N TRP A 88 -15.27 7.89 -6.63
CA TRP A 88 -13.90 8.30 -6.32
C TRP A 88 -12.88 7.74 -7.30
N LYS A 89 -12.08 8.64 -7.86
CA LYS A 89 -10.77 8.39 -8.45
C LYS A 89 -9.73 8.24 -7.34
N ALA A 90 -8.53 7.78 -7.68
CA ALA A 90 -7.48 7.50 -6.69
C ALA A 90 -7.19 8.68 -5.73
N HIS A 91 -7.13 9.90 -6.25
CA HIS A 91 -6.87 11.11 -5.45
C HIS A 91 -8.05 11.58 -4.59
N GLU A 92 -9.24 10.99 -4.77
CA GLU A 92 -10.46 11.33 -4.03
C GLU A 92 -10.71 10.37 -2.87
N ILE A 93 -9.95 9.27 -2.77
CA ILE A 93 -10.08 8.29 -1.68
C ILE A 93 -9.60 8.93 -0.37
N PRO A 94 -10.43 8.96 0.69
CA PRO A 94 -10.01 9.46 1.99
C PRO A 94 -8.82 8.66 2.55
N ALA A 95 -7.80 9.34 3.08
CA ALA A 95 -6.58 8.68 3.56
C ALA A 95 -6.84 7.62 4.64
N GLN A 96 -7.90 7.78 5.45
CA GLN A 96 -8.30 6.82 6.47
C GLN A 96 -8.76 5.48 5.87
N ASN A 97 -9.18 5.46 4.60
CA ASN A 97 -9.59 4.24 3.90
C ASN A 97 -8.39 3.46 3.33
N LEU A 98 -7.19 4.04 3.33
CA LEU A 98 -5.96 3.39 2.85
C LEU A 98 -5.25 2.58 3.94
N VAL A 99 -5.73 2.66 5.19
CA VAL A 99 -5.14 1.96 6.34
C VAL A 99 -6.25 1.25 7.11
N GLY A 100 -6.12 -0.06 7.26
CA GLY A 100 -7.10 -0.85 7.99
C GLY A 100 -6.60 -2.27 8.29
N PRO A 101 -7.32 -3.00 9.15
CA PRO A 101 -7.04 -4.41 9.36
C PRO A 101 -7.27 -5.20 8.05
N ALA A 102 -6.47 -6.24 7.84
CA ALA A 102 -6.65 -7.18 6.74
C ALA A 102 -6.79 -8.61 7.26
N VAL A 103 -7.33 -9.51 6.44
CA VAL A 103 -7.39 -10.94 6.73
C VAL A 103 -6.67 -11.72 5.63
N VAL A 104 -5.96 -12.76 6.00
CA VAL A 104 -5.33 -13.69 5.05
C VAL A 104 -6.15 -14.98 5.01
N VAL A 105 -6.71 -15.27 3.84
CA VAL A 105 -7.40 -16.53 3.53
C VAL A 105 -6.43 -17.37 2.70
N ASP A 106 -5.96 -18.50 3.24
CA ASP A 106 -4.98 -19.36 2.58
C ASP A 106 -5.66 -20.46 1.74
N VAL A 107 -5.70 -20.25 0.43
CA VAL A 107 -6.25 -21.19 -0.56
C VAL A 107 -5.16 -21.84 -1.42
N ARG A 108 -3.88 -21.80 -1.00
CA ARG A 108 -2.75 -22.26 -1.81
C ARG A 108 -2.88 -23.73 -2.23
N LYS A 109 -3.43 -24.59 -1.35
CA LYS A 109 -3.61 -26.02 -1.64
C LYS A 109 -4.62 -26.27 -2.75
N GLN A 110 -5.71 -25.51 -2.78
CA GLN A 110 -6.78 -25.59 -3.75
C GLN A 110 -6.30 -25.07 -5.12
N VAL A 111 -5.58 -23.94 -5.12
CA VAL A 111 -5.02 -23.36 -6.35
C VAL A 111 -3.93 -24.25 -6.95
N ALA A 112 -3.13 -24.93 -6.12
CA ALA A 112 -2.08 -25.83 -6.60
C ALA A 112 -2.60 -27.00 -7.44
N SER A 113 -3.83 -27.47 -7.19
CA SER A 113 -4.48 -28.53 -7.98
C SER A 113 -5.41 -28.00 -9.06
N ASN A 114 -5.88 -26.76 -8.95
CA ASN A 114 -6.76 -26.11 -9.91
C ASN A 114 -6.42 -24.60 -10.05
N PRO A 115 -5.71 -24.20 -11.12
CA PRO A 115 -5.39 -22.79 -11.37
C PRO A 115 -6.61 -21.88 -11.53
N ASN A 116 -7.78 -22.44 -11.84
CA ASN A 116 -9.06 -21.74 -11.97
C ASN A 116 -9.95 -21.93 -10.73
N TYR A 117 -9.37 -22.22 -9.56
CA TYR A 117 -10.13 -22.37 -8.32
C TYR A 117 -10.95 -21.10 -8.03
N LEU A 118 -12.25 -21.27 -7.84
CA LEU A 118 -13.15 -20.19 -7.45
C LEU A 118 -13.37 -20.28 -5.94
N MET A 119 -12.94 -19.24 -5.22
CA MET A 119 -13.14 -19.13 -3.78
C MET A 119 -14.64 -19.13 -3.45
N THR A 120 -15.02 -19.87 -2.41
CA THR A 120 -16.41 -19.98 -1.97
C THR A 120 -16.63 -19.28 -0.62
N VAL A 121 -17.89 -19.21 -0.17
CA VAL A 121 -18.21 -18.66 1.16
C VAL A 121 -17.60 -19.53 2.27
N GLU A 122 -17.53 -20.84 2.06
CA GLU A 122 -16.95 -21.80 3.01
C GLU A 122 -15.46 -21.51 3.29
N ASP A 123 -14.71 -21.02 2.30
CA ASP A 123 -13.31 -20.60 2.48
C ASP A 123 -13.16 -19.40 3.44
N LEU A 124 -14.24 -18.65 3.69
CA LEU A 124 -14.26 -17.51 4.62
C LEU A 124 -14.67 -17.91 6.05
N LEU A 125 -15.20 -19.12 6.23
CA LEU A 125 -15.70 -19.61 7.52
C LEU A 125 -14.61 -20.34 8.32
N VAL A 126 -13.46 -20.64 7.72
CA VAL A 126 -12.32 -21.27 8.39
C VAL A 126 -11.48 -20.23 9.16
N PRO A 127 -10.68 -20.66 10.15
CA PRO A 127 -9.81 -19.75 10.88
C PRO A 127 -8.85 -18.97 9.95
N TYR A 128 -8.84 -17.65 10.07
CA TYR A 128 -7.97 -16.76 9.30
C TYR A 128 -6.99 -16.00 10.20
N HIS A 129 -5.90 -15.52 9.60
CA HIS A 129 -4.98 -14.61 10.27
C HIS A 129 -5.40 -13.17 10.00
N VAL A 130 -5.78 -12.43 11.05
CA VAL A 130 -5.92 -10.96 11.01
C VAL A 130 -4.53 -10.34 10.88
N LEU A 131 -4.38 -9.22 10.20
CA LEU A 131 -3.17 -8.40 10.14
C LEU A 131 -3.56 -7.01 10.73
N GLY A 132 -2.91 -6.55 11.82
CA GLY A 132 -3.26 -5.30 12.53
C GLY A 132 -2.64 -5.08 13.93
N PHE A 133 -2.68 -3.82 14.41
CA PHE A 133 -2.10 -3.37 15.68
C PHE A 133 -2.63 -4.15 16.89
N GLY A 134 -1.72 -4.77 17.67
CA GLY A 134 -2.05 -5.66 18.79
C GLY A 134 -1.63 -7.12 18.61
N GLY A 135 -0.84 -7.43 17.56
CA GLY A 135 -0.14 -8.71 17.45
C GLY A 135 -0.11 -9.33 16.06
N ARG A 136 -0.52 -8.66 14.98
CA ARG A 136 -0.42 -9.21 13.62
C ARG A 136 -0.03 -8.13 12.59
N VAL A 137 0.60 -8.56 11.50
CA VAL A 137 1.34 -7.75 10.48
C VAL A 137 0.64 -6.44 10.10
N VAL A 138 1.41 -5.37 9.92
CA VAL A 138 0.92 -4.09 9.40
C VAL A 138 1.38 -3.93 7.94
N ARG A 139 0.40 -3.73 7.04
CA ARG A 139 0.55 -3.47 5.61
C ARG A 139 0.79 -1.98 5.38
N LEU A 140 1.81 -1.66 4.58
CA LEU A 140 1.83 -0.43 3.80
C LEU A 140 1.59 -0.80 2.34
N CYS A 141 1.01 0.16 1.60
CA CYS A 141 1.03 0.17 0.15
C CYS A 141 2.45 0.03 -0.39
#